data_AF-A0A132T4Z2-F1
#
_entry.id   AF-A0A132T4Z2-F1
#
_cell.length_a   1.000
_cell.length_b   1.000
_cell.length_c   1.000
_cell.angle_alpha   90.00
_cell.angle_beta   90.00
_cell.angle_gamma   90.00
#
_symmetry.space_group_name_H-M   'P 1'
#
loop_
_entity.id
_entity.type
_entity.pdbx_description
1 polymer ?
#
loop_
_entity_poly.entity_id
_entity_poly.type
_entity_poly.pdbx_seq_one_letter_code
_entity_poly.pdbx_strand_id
1 'polypeptide(L)' 'MAYLLLILILAALVYVGWRVSRMNANRPRTRVIGPDDDPEFLRRINPSDDQPRPDQPRP' A
#
# COMPACT_ATOMS: atom_id res chain seq x y z
N MET A 1 -45.81 -1.74 -14.45
CA MET A 1 -44.94 -0.58 -14.74
C MET A 1 -44.06 -0.18 -13.56
N ALA A 2 -44.61 0.08 -12.37
CA ALA A 2 -43.81 0.46 -11.18
C ALA A 2 -42.66 -0.51 -10.84
N TYR A 3 -42.85 -1.82 -11.06
CA TYR A 3 -41.80 -2.83 -10.85
C TYR A 3 -40.59 -2.66 -11.76
N LEU A 4 -40.75 -2.19 -13.00
CA LEU A 4 -39.62 -1.89 -13.88
C LEU A 4 -38.79 -0.75 -13.33
N LEU A 5 -39.45 0.30 -12.84
CA LEU A 5 -38.79 1.44 -12.20
C LEU A 5 -38.06 1.01 -10.93
N LEU A 6 -38.66 0.13 -10.11
CA LEU A 6 -38.01 -0.46 -8.94
C LEU A 6 -36.73 -1.23 -9.33
N ILE A 7 -36.80 -2.06 -10.38
CA ILE A 7 -35.65 -2.84 -10.87
C ILE A 7 -34.53 -1.91 -11.35
N LEU A 8 -34.87 -0.84 -12.08
CA LEU A 8 -33.88 0.14 -12.54
C LEU A 8 -33.21 0.86 -11.38
N ILE A 9 -33.96 1.27 -10.37
CA ILE A 9 -33.40 1.86 -9.14
C ILE A 9 -32.47 0.87 -8.45
N LEU A 10 -32.89 -0.39 -8.30
CA LEU A 10 -32.08 -1.41 -7.65
C LEU A 10 -30.77 -1.66 -8.40
N ALA A 11 -30.84 -1.77 -9.73
CA ALA A 11 -29.67 -1.94 -10.59
C ALA A 11 -28.71 -0.74 -10.49
N ALA A 12 -29.24 0.48 -10.48
CA ALA A 12 -28.45 1.70 -10.32
C ALA A 12 -27.73 1.73 -8.96
N LEU A 13 -28.42 1.38 -7.87
CA LEU A 13 -27.83 1.33 -6.53
C LEU A 13 -26.70 0.30 -6.45
N VAL A 14 -26.93 -0.91 -6.98
CA VAL A 14 -25.90 -1.96 -7.05
C VAL A 14 -24.69 -1.49 -7.86
N TYR A 15 -24.93 -0.86 -9.02
CA TYR A 15 -23.87 -0.35 -9.86
C TYR A 15 -23.04 0.74 -9.17
N VAL A 16 -23.69 1.70 -8.51
CA VAL A 16 -23.02 2.77 -7.75
C VAL A 16 -22.20 2.19 -6.61
N GLY A 17 -22.77 1.27 -5.83
CA GLY A 17 -22.05 0.59 -4.74
C GLY A 17 -20.82 -0.16 -5.23
N TRP A 18 -20.95 -0.89 -6.34
CA TRP A 18 -19.83 -1.59 -6.97
C TRP A 18 -18.77 -0.62 -7.51
N ARG A 19 -19.20 0.44 -8.19
CA ARG A 19 -18.31 1.46 -8.78
C ARG A 19 -17.47 2.16 -7.72
N VAL A 20 -18.09 2.58 -6.62
CA VAL A 20 -17.41 3.23 -5.49
C VAL A 20 -16.43 2.28 -4.81
N SER A 21 -16.83 1.03 -4.57
CA SER A 21 -15.96 0.00 -4.00
C SER A 21 -14.71 -0.23 -4.86
N ARG A 22 -14.88 -0.27 -6.19
CA ARG A 22 -13.78 -0.42 -7.14
C ARG A 22 -12.83 0.78 -7.14
N MET A 23 -13.34 2.00 -6.96
CA MET A 23 -12.51 3.20 -6.86
C MET A 23 -11.62 3.19 -5.61
N ASN A 24 -12.12 2.67 -4.49
CA ASN A 24 -11.34 2.53 -3.26
C ASN A 24 -10.31 1.39 -3.35
N ALA A 25 -10.63 0.28 -4.03
CA ALA A 25 -9.69 -0.83 -4.23
C ALA A 25 -8.45 -0.45 -5.07
N ASN A 26 -8.62 0.50 -6.00
CA ASN A 26 -7.52 1.02 -6.82
C ASN A 26 -6.73 2.15 -6.17
N ARG A 27 -7.05 2.56 -4.94
CA ARG A 27 -6.18 3.52 -4.24
C ARG A 27 -4.86 2.82 -3.91
N PRO A 28 -3.71 3.35 -4.37
CA PRO A 28 -2.43 2.85 -3.92
C PRO A 28 -2.40 2.98 -2.41
N ARG A 29 -2.40 1.84 -1.72
CA ARG A 29 -2.22 1.78 -0.28
C ARG A 29 -0.91 2.52 -0.01
N THR A 30 -0.95 3.56 0.82
CA THR A 30 0.26 4.18 1.39
C THR A 30 0.88 3.11 2.27
N ARG A 31 1.59 2.17 1.64
CA ARG A 31 2.45 1.25 2.33
C ARG A 31 3.49 2.14 2.97
N VAL A 32 3.69 1.97 4.27
CA VAL A 32 4.91 2.42 4.90
C VAL A 32 6.00 1.67 4.16
N ILE A 33 6.67 2.36 3.22
CA ILE A 33 7.86 1.85 2.56
C ILE A 33 8.84 1.68 3.72
N GLY A 34 9.15 0.44 4.07
CA GLY A 34 10.20 0.18 5.06
C GLY A 34 11.53 0.72 4.52
N PRO A 35 12.52 0.97 5.39
CA PRO A 35 13.84 1.39 4.94
C PRO A 35 14.39 0.47 3.82
N ASP A 36 14.12 -0.84 3.92
CA ASP A 36 14.52 -1.86 2.95
C ASP A 36 13.86 -1.74 1.55
N ASP A 37 12.72 -1.04 1.44
CA ASP A 37 12.00 -0.81 0.18
C ASP A 37 12.26 0.61 -0.40
N ASP A 38 13.01 1.47 0.30
CA ASP A 38 13.35 2.82 -0.17
C ASP A 38 14.68 2.80 -0.95
N PRO A 39 14.66 3.07 -2.28
CA PRO A 39 15.88 3.09 -3.08
C PRO A 39 16.89 4.13 -2.59
N GLU A 40 16.44 5.23 -1.97
CA GLU A 40 17.33 6.23 -1.39
C GLU A 40 17.96 5.79 -0.07
N PHE A 41 17.29 4.93 0.70
CA PHE A 41 17.85 4.33 1.91
C PHE A 41 18.92 3.30 1.56
N LEU A 42 18.62 2.36 0.64
CA LEU A 42 19.57 1.33 0.18
C LEU A 42 20.86 1.94 -0.40
N ARG A 43 20.78 3.11 -1.04
CA ARG A 43 21.96 3.87 -1.54
C ARG A 43 22.85 4.42 -0.42
N ARG A 44 22.29 4.62 0.78
CA ARG A 44 23.00 5.16 1.94
C ARG A 44 23.63 4.06 2.80
N ILE A 45 23.16 2.82 2.69
CA ILE A 45 23.76 1.68 3.39
C ILE A 45 25.07 1.33 2.68
N ASN A 46 26.18 1.82 3.21
CA ASN A 46 27.50 1.44 2.73
C ASN A 46 27.89 0.11 3.42
N PRO A 47 28.14 -1.00 2.68
CA PRO A 47 28.46 -2.30 3.28
C PRO A 47 29.68 -2.30 4.21
N SER A 48 30.51 -1.25 4.15
CA SER A 48 31.69 -1.07 4.99
C SER A 48 31.38 -0.64 6.43
N ASP A 49 30.20 -0.07 6.71
CA ASP A 49 29.84 0.41 8.06
C ASP A 49 29.26 -0.70 8.97
N ASP A 50 28.75 -1.79 8.37
CA ASP A 50 28.21 -2.96 9.08
C ASP A 50 29.30 -3.95 9.52
N GLN A 51 30.57 -3.60 9.37
CA GLN A 51 31.67 -4.47 9.79
C GLN A 51 31.74 -4.49 11.32
N PRO A 52 31.56 -5.66 11.98
CA PRO A 52 31.64 -5.74 13.43
C PRO A 52 33.03 -5.24 13.85
N ARG A 53 33.04 -4.18 14.66
CA ARG A 53 34.29 -3.60 15.16
C ARG A 53 35.04 -4.72 15.91
N PRO A 54 36.25 -5.11 15.48
CA PRO A 54 36.95 -6.20 16.11
C PRO A 54 37.18 -5.86 17.59
N ASP A 55 36.81 -6.82 18.42
CA ASP A 55 36.81 -6.78 19.87
C ASP A 55 38.18 -6.31 20.36
N GLN A 56 38.27 -5.04 20.78
CA GLN A 56 39.50 -4.51 21.34
C GLN A 56 39.73 -5.17 22.72
N PRO A 57 40.94 -5.70 23.00
CA PRO A 57 41.23 -6.27 24.31
C PRO A 57 41.09 -5.17 25.37
N ARG A 58 40.30 -5.46 26.41
CA ARG A 58 40.18 -4.57 27.58
C ARG A 58 41.52 -4.58 28.35
N PRO A 59 41.97 -3.40 28.84
CA PRO A 59 43.24 -3.25 29.56
C PRO A 59 43.26 -3.98 30.91
#